data_AF-A0A5B9D2S2-F1
#
_entry.id   AF-A0A5B9D2S2-F1
#
_cell.length_a   1.000
_cell.length_b   1.000
_cell.length_c   1.000
_cell.angle_alpha   90.00
_cell.angle_beta   90.00
_cell.angle_gamma   90.00
#
_symmetry.space_group_name_H-M   'P 1'
#
loop_
_entity.id
_entity.type
_entity.pdbx_description
1 polymer ?
#
loop_
_entity_poly.entity_id
_entity_poly.type
_entity_poly.pdbx_seq_one_letter_code
_entity_poly.pdbx_strand_id
1 'polypeptide(L)'
;MQWGKTKIRDVNWLSNRIKNSQSHQERIWDQGLNDLTIVARTSGRSIVAQSGEAYIDFMSCSYLGLERHPALSDAVKSSVERFGVQYAAARTRAKCILFDELELKLNTIFLDSHSVIFNSVGATHLTVMPILGSGELPGYPITANGMYGL
;
A
#
# COMPACT_ATOMS: atom_id res chain seq x y z
N MET A 1 -35.18 32.39 -22.47
CA MET A 1 -34.10 32.49 -21.47
C MET A 1 -32.97 31.56 -21.93
N GLN A 2 -31.96 32.10 -22.62
CA GLN A 2 -30.88 31.28 -23.20
C GLN A 2 -29.85 31.00 -22.12
N TRP A 3 -29.69 29.72 -21.76
CA TRP A 3 -28.60 29.27 -20.89
C TRP A 3 -27.28 29.49 -21.64
N GLY A 4 -26.44 30.37 -21.10
CA GLY A 4 -25.12 30.65 -21.64
C GLY A 4 -24.31 29.37 -21.73
N LYS A 5 -23.77 29.08 -22.92
CA LYS A 5 -22.79 28.01 -23.12
C LYS A 5 -21.55 28.36 -22.30
N THR A 6 -21.42 27.79 -21.10
CA THR A 6 -20.19 27.85 -20.32
C THR A 6 -19.08 27.24 -21.16
N LYS A 7 -18.09 28.05 -21.56
CA LYS A 7 -16.86 27.56 -22.20
C LYS A 7 -16.24 26.52 -21.26
N ILE A 8 -16.21 25.26 -21.68
CA ILE A 8 -15.43 24.21 -21.02
C ILE A 8 -13.98 24.70 -21.05
N ARG A 9 -13.32 24.84 -19.89
CA ARG A 9 -11.91 25.21 -19.82
C ARG A 9 -11.08 24.17 -20.57
N ASP A 10 -10.25 24.62 -21.50
CA ASP A 10 -9.60 23.77 -22.50
C ASP A 10 -8.66 22.68 -21.96
N VAL A 11 -8.21 22.71 -20.70
CA VAL A 11 -7.43 21.60 -20.10
C VAL A 11 -7.57 21.66 -18.56
N ASN A 12 -7.98 20.57 -17.90
CA ASN A 12 -7.94 20.51 -16.43
C ASN A 12 -6.53 20.17 -15.91
N TRP A 13 -6.27 20.34 -14.61
CA TRP A 13 -4.95 20.08 -14.02
C TRP A 13 -4.43 18.67 -14.34
N LEU A 14 -5.30 17.65 -14.27
CA LEU A 14 -4.93 16.26 -14.55
C LEU A 14 -4.52 16.10 -16.02
N SER A 15 -5.29 16.65 -16.95
CA SER A 15 -4.95 16.66 -18.37
C SER A 15 -3.63 17.39 -18.63
N ASN A 16 -3.33 18.47 -17.90
CA ASN A 16 -2.05 19.17 -18.04
C ASN A 16 -0.89 18.34 -17.48
N ARG A 17 -1.09 17.66 -16.35
CA ARG A 17 -0.10 16.75 -15.75
C ARG A 17 0.23 15.59 -16.69
N ILE A 18 -0.78 14.99 -17.33
CA ILE A 18 -0.60 13.91 -18.30
C ILE A 18 0.25 14.41 -19.47
N LYS A 19 -0.13 15.54 -20.09
CA LYS A 19 0.62 16.15 -21.20
C LYS A 19 2.08 16.41 -20.84
N ASN A 20 2.33 16.96 -19.65
CA ASN A 20 3.69 17.26 -19.19
C ASN A 20 4.53 15.99 -18.95
N SER A 21 3.88 14.87 -18.61
CA SER A 21 4.56 13.58 -18.41
C SER A 21 4.72 12.76 -19.70
N GLN A 22 4.02 13.13 -20.77
CA GLN A 22 3.87 12.30 -21.97
C GLN A 22 5.22 11.98 -22.64
N SER A 23 6.05 12.98 -22.91
CA SER A 23 7.36 12.75 -23.55
C SER A 23 8.28 11.85 -22.72
N HIS A 24 8.16 11.90 -21.39
CA HIS A 24 8.92 11.03 -20.50
C HIS A 24 8.41 9.59 -20.56
N GLN A 25 7.09 9.40 -20.57
CA GLN A 25 6.43 8.09 -20.70
C GLN A 25 6.76 7.44 -22.05
N GLU A 26 6.65 8.19 -23.15
CA GLU A 26 6.97 7.74 -24.51
C GLU A 26 8.42 7.26 -24.60
N ARG A 27 9.38 8.01 -24.05
CA ARG A 27 10.78 7.59 -24.03
C ARG A 27 11.02 6.29 -23.26
N ILE A 28 10.34 6.08 -22.14
CA ILE A 28 10.45 4.83 -21.35
C ILE A 28 9.82 3.67 -22.13
N TRP A 29 8.71 3.94 -22.83
CA TRP A 29 8.02 2.96 -23.67
C TRP A 29 8.87 2.53 -24.87
N ASP A 30 9.43 3.48 -25.62
CA ASP A 30 10.29 3.21 -26.78
C ASP A 30 11.55 2.42 -26.40
N GLN A 31 12.01 2.56 -25.16
CA GLN A 31 13.14 1.81 -24.59
C GLN A 31 12.75 0.45 -24.03
N GLY A 32 11.47 0.07 -24.06
CA GLY A 32 10.96 -1.21 -23.52
C GLY A 32 11.05 -1.33 -21.99
N LEU A 33 11.27 -0.22 -21.27
CA LEU A 33 11.49 -0.24 -19.83
C LEU A 33 10.20 -0.39 -19.00
N ASN A 34 9.03 -0.14 -19.61
CA ASN A 34 7.72 -0.25 -18.96
C ASN A 34 7.05 -1.63 -19.15
N ASP A 35 7.67 -2.56 -19.88
CA ASP A 35 7.09 -3.89 -20.18
C ASP A 35 7.95 -5.04 -19.64
N LEU A 36 8.65 -4.79 -18.54
CA LEU A 36 9.52 -5.78 -17.92
C LEU A 36 8.68 -6.86 -17.20
N THR A 37 8.47 -7.99 -17.87
CA THR A 37 7.82 -9.16 -17.27
C THR A 37 8.83 -10.06 -16.57
N ILE A 38 8.64 -10.29 -15.26
CA ILE A 38 9.53 -11.12 -14.43
C ILE A 38 8.98 -12.53 -14.28
N VAL A 39 9.81 -13.54 -14.57
CA VAL A 39 9.44 -14.96 -14.47
C VAL A 39 10.00 -15.63 -13.22
N ALA A 40 11.08 -15.09 -12.64
CA ALA A 40 11.67 -15.63 -11.42
C ALA A 40 12.41 -14.58 -10.60
N ARG A 41 12.54 -14.83 -9.30
CA ARG A 41 13.49 -14.17 -8.39
C ARG A 41 14.51 -15.21 -7.96
N THR A 42 15.80 -14.91 -8.07
CA THR A 42 16.90 -15.84 -7.73
C THR A 42 17.58 -15.40 -6.42
N SER A 43 18.81 -15.83 -6.11
CA SER A 43 19.45 -15.45 -4.85
C SER A 43 19.71 -13.94 -4.77
N GLY A 44 19.66 -13.37 -3.56
CA GLY A 44 19.84 -11.93 -3.37
C GLY A 44 18.77 -11.11 -4.08
N ARG A 45 19.13 -9.98 -4.70
CA ARG A 45 18.16 -9.09 -5.38
C ARG A 45 17.96 -9.43 -6.86
N SER A 46 18.44 -10.58 -7.31
CA SER A 46 18.43 -10.90 -8.72
C SER A 46 17.05 -11.37 -9.20
N ILE A 47 16.63 -10.91 -10.37
CA ILE A 47 15.38 -11.26 -11.04
C ILE A 47 15.67 -11.70 -12.47
N VAL A 48 14.83 -12.58 -13.01
CA VAL A 48 14.94 -13.07 -14.39
C VAL A 48 13.70 -12.62 -15.14
N ALA A 49 13.91 -11.91 -16.24
CA ALA A 49 12.83 -11.49 -17.12
C ALA A 49 12.40 -12.60 -18.08
N GLN A 50 11.24 -12.44 -18.70
CA GLN A 50 10.72 -13.38 -19.70
C GLN A 50 11.63 -13.51 -20.93
N SER A 51 12.43 -12.49 -21.23
CA SER A 51 13.49 -12.55 -22.25
C SER A 51 14.63 -13.51 -21.91
N GLY A 52 14.70 -13.98 -20.66
CA GLY A 52 15.81 -14.77 -20.11
C GLY A 52 16.94 -13.91 -19.51
N GLU A 53 16.88 -12.59 -19.65
CA GLU A 53 17.89 -11.68 -19.08
C GLU A 53 17.75 -11.58 -17.55
N ALA A 54 18.89 -11.51 -16.87
CA ALA A 54 18.96 -11.35 -15.43
C ALA A 54 19.24 -9.88 -15.06
N TYR A 55 18.46 -9.34 -14.13
CA TYR A 55 18.60 -7.98 -13.62
C TYR A 55 18.80 -7.97 -12.10
N ILE A 56 19.31 -6.86 -11.59
CA ILE A 56 19.32 -6.57 -10.16
C ILE A 56 18.12 -5.68 -9.83
N ASP A 57 17.27 -6.14 -8.93
CA ASP A 57 16.06 -5.44 -8.49
C ASP A 57 16.40 -4.28 -7.54
N PHE A 58 16.13 -3.07 -8.03
CA PHE A 58 16.13 -1.82 -7.26
C PHE A 58 14.73 -1.19 -7.15
N MET A 59 13.70 -1.89 -7.63
CA MET A 59 12.32 -1.39 -7.68
C MET A 59 11.49 -1.88 -6.48
N SER A 60 11.81 -3.06 -5.97
CA SER A 60 11.12 -3.63 -4.81
C SER A 60 11.32 -2.78 -3.55
N CYS A 61 10.24 -2.60 -2.79
CA CYS A 61 10.25 -1.96 -1.48
C CYS A 61 10.64 -2.93 -0.34
N SER A 62 11.11 -4.14 -0.65
CA SER A 62 11.55 -5.08 0.38
C SER A 62 12.99 -4.80 0.84
N TYR A 63 13.11 -3.90 1.81
CA TYR A 63 14.40 -3.50 2.37
C TYR A 63 15.15 -4.65 3.06
N LEU A 64 14.41 -5.54 3.74
CA LEU A 64 14.98 -6.64 4.53
C LEU A 64 14.90 -8.01 3.82
N GLY A 65 14.23 -8.10 2.67
CA GLY A 65 14.09 -9.37 1.94
C GLY A 65 13.27 -10.45 2.66
N LEU A 66 12.46 -10.07 3.67
CA LEU A 66 11.73 -11.00 4.54
C LEU A 66 10.66 -11.81 3.80
N GLU A 67 10.16 -11.31 2.67
CA GLU A 67 9.12 -11.95 1.87
C GLU A 67 9.54 -13.30 1.28
N ARG A 68 10.85 -13.61 1.25
CA ARG A 68 11.39 -14.92 0.84
C ARG A 68 12.03 -15.70 1.97
N HIS A 69 11.92 -15.21 3.20
CA HIS A 69 12.44 -15.95 4.35
C HIS A 69 11.67 -17.27 4.51
N PRO A 70 12.34 -18.44 4.59
CA PRO A 70 11.67 -19.74 4.63
C PRO A 70 10.60 -19.84 5.73
N ALA A 71 10.90 -19.31 6.92
CA ALA A 71 9.96 -19.28 8.03
C ALA A 71 8.65 -18.53 7.72
N LEU A 72 8.71 -17.47 6.90
CA LEU A 72 7.50 -16.73 6.50
C LEU A 72 6.69 -17.54 5.49
N SER A 73 7.35 -18.13 4.48
CA SER A 73 6.69 -19.03 3.52
C SER A 73 5.97 -20.19 4.23
N ASP A 74 6.63 -20.81 5.20
CA ASP A 74 6.07 -21.96 5.91
C ASP A 74 4.94 -21.55 6.87
N ALA A 75 5.05 -20.37 7.51
CA ALA A 75 3.95 -19.80 8.29
C ALA A 75 2.71 -19.51 7.42
N VAL A 76 2.89 -19.02 6.19
CA VAL A 76 1.78 -18.81 5.24
C VAL A 76 1.10 -20.13 4.89
N LYS A 77 1.87 -21.16 4.51
CA LYS A 77 1.32 -22.49 4.20
C LYS A 77 0.52 -23.08 5.36
N SER A 78 1.09 -23.02 6.57
CA SER A 78 0.40 -23.50 7.78
C SER A 78 -0.88 -22.71 8.10
N SER A 79 -0.87 -21.40 7.85
CA SER A 79 -2.05 -20.55 8.07
C SER A 79 -3.16 -20.86 7.07
N VAL A 80 -2.81 -21.09 5.80
CA VAL A 80 -3.78 -21.48 4.75
C VAL A 80 -4.42 -22.83 5.08
N GLU A 81 -3.64 -23.79 5.57
CA GLU A 81 -4.18 -25.09 6.00
C GLU A 81 -5.21 -24.94 7.14
N ARG A 82 -4.95 -24.03 8.09
CA ARG A 82 -5.82 -23.83 9.26
C ARG A 82 -7.06 -22.99 9.00
N PHE A 83 -6.95 -21.97 8.15
CA PHE A 83 -7.96 -20.91 8.02
C PHE A 83 -8.48 -20.71 6.59
N GLY A 84 -7.92 -21.42 5.61
CA GLY A 84 -8.14 -21.16 4.19
C GLY A 84 -7.41 -19.92 3.70
N VAL A 85 -7.60 -19.59 2.42
CA VAL A 85 -6.98 -18.41 1.79
C VAL A 85 -7.59 -17.10 2.29
N GLN A 86 -8.87 -17.11 2.66
CA GLN A 86 -9.58 -15.92 3.12
C GLN A 86 -10.72 -16.27 4.08
N TYR A 87 -10.74 -15.62 5.24
CA TYR A 87 -11.90 -15.59 6.15
C TYR A 87 -12.64 -14.26 5.99
N ALA A 88 -13.67 -14.23 5.15
CA ALA A 88 -14.38 -13.02 4.74
C ALA A 88 -15.47 -12.61 5.74
N ALA A 89 -15.06 -12.11 6.91
CA ALA A 89 -15.97 -11.54 7.89
C ALA A 89 -15.49 -10.16 8.36
N ALA A 90 -16.42 -9.30 8.79
CA ALA A 90 -16.06 -8.09 9.49
C ALA A 90 -15.35 -8.46 10.81
N ARG A 91 -14.16 -7.88 11.05
CA ARG A 91 -13.36 -8.18 12.26
C ARG A 91 -14.08 -7.85 13.57
N THR A 92 -15.03 -6.92 13.54
CA THR A 92 -15.91 -6.61 14.67
C THR A 92 -16.86 -7.75 15.02
N ARG A 93 -17.13 -8.66 14.07
CA ARG A 93 -18.03 -9.79 14.25
C ARG A 93 -17.31 -11.10 14.51
N ALA A 94 -16.24 -11.36 13.76
CA ALA A 94 -15.39 -12.54 13.89
C ALA A 94 -14.03 -12.29 13.22
N LYS A 95 -12.96 -12.80 13.83
CA LYS A 95 -11.59 -12.68 13.29
C LYS A 95 -10.77 -13.93 13.60
N CYS A 96 -9.78 -14.24 12.78
CA CYS A 96 -8.81 -15.30 13.06
C CYS A 96 -7.91 -14.88 14.24
N ILE A 97 -7.50 -15.84 15.07
CA ILE A 97 -6.61 -15.59 16.23
C ILE A 97 -5.28 -14.93 15.84
N LEU A 98 -4.81 -15.17 14.62
CA LEU A 98 -3.59 -14.58 14.06
C LEU A 98 -3.58 -13.04 14.13
N PHE A 99 -4.76 -12.41 14.10
CA PHE A 99 -4.86 -10.97 14.22
C PHE A 99 -4.51 -10.49 15.64
N ASP A 100 -4.98 -11.18 16.69
CA ASP A 100 -4.64 -10.85 18.07
C ASP A 100 -3.16 -11.10 18.36
N GLU A 101 -2.63 -12.23 17.88
CA GLU A 101 -1.20 -12.57 18.03
C GLU A 101 -0.29 -11.53 17.35
N LEU A 102 -0.70 -11.04 16.17
CA LEU A 102 0.03 -10.01 15.44
C LEU A 102 -0.04 -8.66 16.15
N GLU A 103 -1.23 -8.22 16.55
CA GLU A 103 -1.41 -6.96 17.29
C GLU A 103 -0.59 -6.96 18.58
N LEU A 104 -0.60 -8.06 19.35
CA LEU A 104 0.20 -8.16 20.58
C LEU A 104 1.71 -8.03 20.31
N LYS A 105 2.24 -8.70 19.27
CA LYS A 105 3.66 -8.60 18.91
C LYS A 105 4.03 -7.19 18.43
N LEU A 106 3.15 -6.54 17.68
CA LEU A 106 3.37 -5.16 17.22
C LEU A 106 3.37 -4.19 18.40
N ASN A 107 2.46 -4.36 19.37
CA ASN A 107 2.44 -3.53 20.58
C ASN A 107 3.81 -3.55 21.28
N THR A 108 4.39 -4.74 21.47
CA THR A 108 5.73 -4.88 22.06
C THR A 108 6.82 -4.16 21.26
N ILE A 109 6.77 -4.24 19.92
CA ILE A 109 7.72 -3.53 19.05
C ILE A 109 7.55 -2.01 19.17
N PHE A 110 6.31 -1.53 19.28
CA PHE A 110 5.96 -0.12 19.37
C PHE A 110 5.74 0.34 20.81
N LEU A 111 6.65 -0.04 21.72
CA LEU A 111 6.72 0.47 23.10
C LEU A 111 5.39 0.33 23.88
N ASP A 112 4.78 -0.86 23.80
CA ASP A 112 3.52 -1.22 24.45
C ASP A 112 2.31 -0.35 24.05
N SER A 113 2.37 0.28 22.87
CA SER A 113 1.23 1.01 22.29
C SER A 113 0.16 0.07 21.71
N HIS A 114 -1.08 0.54 21.62
CA HIS A 114 -2.16 -0.22 20.99
C HIS A 114 -2.09 -0.16 19.47
N SER A 115 -1.84 -1.31 18.84
CA SER A 115 -1.80 -1.46 17.39
C SER A 115 -3.14 -1.92 16.84
N VAL A 116 -3.55 -1.36 15.70
CA VAL A 116 -4.68 -1.84 14.90
C VAL A 116 -4.19 -2.08 13.48
N ILE A 117 -4.39 -3.30 12.99
CA ILE A 117 -3.91 -3.71 11.66
C ILE A 117 -4.95 -3.43 10.58
N PHE A 118 -4.49 -3.20 9.35
CA PHE A 118 -5.29 -3.01 8.15
C PHE A 118 -4.65 -3.78 6.99
N ASN A 119 -5.42 -4.08 5.94
CA ASN A 119 -4.92 -4.81 4.77
C ASN A 119 -4.00 -3.97 3.86
N SER A 120 -4.01 -2.64 4.03
CA SER A 120 -3.16 -1.71 3.28
C SER A 120 -3.06 -0.38 4.02
N VAL A 121 -1.99 0.36 3.77
CA VAL A 121 -1.83 1.74 4.28
C VAL A 121 -2.94 2.67 3.74
N GLY A 122 -3.40 2.44 2.51
CA GLY A 122 -4.52 3.21 1.94
C GLY A 122 -5.81 3.04 2.75
N ALA A 123 -6.15 1.81 3.15
CA ALA A 123 -7.30 1.56 4.01
C ALA A 123 -7.13 2.18 5.40
N THR A 124 -5.91 2.17 5.95
CA THR A 124 -5.59 2.88 7.20
C THR A 124 -5.87 4.38 7.07
N HIS A 125 -5.37 5.04 6.02
CA HIS A 125 -5.60 6.47 5.82
C HIS A 125 -7.08 6.81 5.69
N LEU A 126 -7.83 6.05 4.90
CA LEU A 126 -9.27 6.24 4.73
C LEU A 126 -10.06 6.08 6.04
N THR A 127 -9.50 5.34 7.01
CA THR A 127 -10.10 5.16 8.33
C THR A 127 -9.67 6.25 9.31
N VAL A 128 -8.36 6.51 9.41
CA VAL A 128 -7.79 7.41 10.43
C VAL A 128 -8.02 8.87 10.09
N MET A 129 -7.84 9.30 8.84
CA MET A 129 -7.93 10.71 8.48
C MET A 129 -9.31 11.34 8.75
N PRO A 130 -10.45 10.68 8.45
CA PRO A 130 -11.76 11.24 8.79
C PRO A 130 -11.99 11.40 10.29
N ILE A 131 -11.57 10.41 11.10
CA ILE A 131 -11.71 10.44 12.57
C ILE A 131 -10.81 11.53 13.16
N LEU A 132 -9.59 11.64 12.62
CA LEU A 132 -8.66 12.68 13.02
C LEU A 132 -9.19 14.06 12.67
N GLY A 133 -9.74 14.25 11.47
CA GLY A 133 -10.31 15.52 11.00
C GLY A 133 -11.66 15.89 11.64
N SER A 134 -12.39 14.93 12.20
CA SER A 134 -13.61 15.22 12.97
C SER A 134 -13.31 15.69 14.39
N GLY A 135 -12.06 15.53 14.87
CA GLY A 135 -11.68 15.87 16.24
C GLY A 135 -12.17 14.86 17.28
N GLU A 136 -12.67 13.69 16.84
CA GLU A 136 -13.23 12.66 17.71
C GLU A 136 -12.19 11.62 18.14
N LEU A 137 -10.96 11.68 17.60
CA LEU A 137 -9.90 10.77 17.98
C LEU A 137 -9.37 11.13 19.39
N PRO A 138 -9.53 10.27 20.40
CA PRO A 138 -9.04 10.57 21.74
C PRO A 138 -7.52 10.79 21.74
N GLY A 139 -7.06 11.81 22.46
CA GLY A 139 -5.64 12.17 22.55
C GLY A 139 -5.12 13.08 21.41
N TYR A 140 -5.93 13.38 20.39
CA TYR A 140 -5.56 14.26 19.28
C TYR A 140 -6.58 15.39 19.09
N PRO A 141 -6.68 16.36 20.03
CA PRO A 141 -7.64 17.45 19.90
C PRO A 141 -7.27 18.39 18.73
N ILE A 142 -8.28 18.80 17.96
CA ILE A 142 -8.15 19.87 16.97
C ILE A 142 -8.37 21.21 17.66
N THR A 143 -7.38 22.10 17.58
CA THR A 143 -7.49 23.48 18.05
C THR A 143 -7.70 24.44 16.87
N ALA A 144 -7.95 25.72 17.16
CA ALA A 144 -8.04 26.77 16.13
C ALA A 144 -6.75 26.88 15.27
N ASN A 145 -5.62 26.41 15.77
CA ASN A 145 -4.32 26.42 15.08
C ASN A 145 -3.97 25.08 14.41
N GLY A 146 -4.92 24.14 14.34
CA GLY A 146 -4.71 22.78 13.85
C GLY A 146 -4.57 21.75 14.98
N MET A 147 -4.12 20.55 14.62
CA MET A 147 -3.92 19.46 15.57
C MET A 147 -2.81 19.76 16.56
N TYR A 148 -3.03 19.47 17.83
CA TYR A 148 -2.04 19.59 18.89
C TYR A 148 -1.27 18.26 19.05
N GLY A 149 0.07 18.27 19.04
CA GLY A 149 0.88 17.10 19.46
C GLY A 149 1.53 16.23 18.37
N LEU A 150 1.90 16.78 17.20
CA LEU A 150 2.95 16.18 16.35
C LEU A 150 4.33 16.70 16.76
#